data_AF-E3H7F9-F1
#
_entry.id   AF-E3H7F9-F1
#
_cell.length_a   1.000
_cell.length_b   1.000
_cell.length_c   1.000
_cell.angle_alpha   90.00
_cell.angle_beta   90.00
_cell.angle_gamma   90.00
#
_symmetry.space_group_name_H-M   'P 1'
#
loop_
_entity.id
_entity.type
_entity.pdbx_description
1 polymer ?
#
loop_
_entity_poly.entity_id
_entity_poly.type
_entity_poly.pdbx_seq_one_letter_code
_entity_poly.pdbx_strand_id
1 'polypeptide(L)'
;MDRVKSRELAFFNLLKSLISPNIKNESIDYVVSIDDLQQKMHMDRQIISSFIKKLQEDGLVDILEQTDTRINVHFERTHEKLLEFISLDEVESTIIDIKEFIGRNLKFFNFTTSEEYTKKYAEEALKGMEKYGENFDMTDIIEKGVNDVFNKEEVMVRINEILFAICENAEEKDLNILESIIYCSLNLPVVENPFYITLFLTKLCFEIEFLKRS
;
A
#
# COMPACT_ATOMS: atom_id res chain seq x y z
N MET A 1 -14.66 16.50 4.28
CA MET A 1 -13.28 16.40 4.82
C MET A 1 -12.34 17.13 3.85
N ASP A 2 -11.30 17.84 4.30
CA ASP A 2 -10.48 18.68 3.40
C ASP A 2 -9.54 17.81 2.53
N ARG A 3 -9.70 17.90 1.20
CA ARG A 3 -8.95 17.18 0.12
C ARG A 3 -7.42 17.16 0.24
N VAL A 4 -6.86 18.00 1.11
CA VAL A 4 -5.43 18.24 1.27
C VAL A 4 -4.75 17.09 2.01
N LYS A 5 -5.43 16.48 2.99
CA LYS A 5 -4.86 15.50 3.93
C LYS A 5 -4.56 14.12 3.32
N SER A 6 -5.44 13.59 2.47
CA SER A 6 -5.27 12.24 1.88
C SER A 6 -4.04 12.16 0.97
N ARG A 7 -3.71 13.27 0.29
CA ARG A 7 -2.56 13.37 -0.61
C ARG A 7 -1.24 13.46 0.15
N GLU A 8 -1.25 14.12 1.31
CA GLU A 8 -0.13 14.18 2.24
C GLU A 8 0.14 12.80 2.86
N LEU A 9 -0.91 12.06 3.24
CA LEU A 9 -0.80 10.68 3.73
C LEU A 9 -0.24 9.71 2.67
N ALA A 10 -0.68 9.82 1.41
CA ALA A 10 -0.16 9.01 0.32
C ALA A 10 1.33 9.29 0.06
N PHE A 11 1.72 10.58 0.09
CA PHE A 11 3.11 10.97 -0.04
C PHE A 11 3.98 10.47 1.13
N PHE A 12 3.46 10.53 2.36
CA PHE A 12 4.13 9.98 3.55
C PHE A 12 4.43 8.48 3.40
N ASN A 13 3.48 7.70 2.87
CA ASN A 13 3.70 6.26 2.61
C ASN A 13 4.77 6.00 1.58
N LEU A 14 4.73 6.73 0.46
CA LEU A 14 5.73 6.60 -0.58
C LEU A 14 7.12 6.94 -0.02
N LEU A 15 7.24 8.05 0.71
CA LEU A 15 8.46 8.49 1.35
C LEU A 15 9.00 7.42 2.33
N LYS A 16 8.16 6.87 3.20
CA LYS A 16 8.55 5.79 4.13
C LYS A 16 9.03 4.54 3.39
N SER A 17 8.31 4.11 2.34
CA SER A 17 8.67 2.90 1.58
C SER A 17 10.02 3.00 0.87
N LEU A 18 10.42 4.20 0.45
CA LEU A 18 11.67 4.45 -0.25
C LEU A 18 12.87 4.64 0.68
N ILE A 19 12.63 5.11 1.91
CA ILE A 19 13.69 5.41 2.88
C ILE A 19 13.99 4.18 3.75
N SER A 20 12.97 3.42 4.15
CA SER A 20 13.17 2.24 4.98
C SER A 20 11.94 1.31 4.96
N PRO A 21 11.92 0.31 4.06
CA PRO A 21 10.80 -0.64 3.96
C PRO A 21 10.60 -1.52 5.20
N ASN A 22 11.53 -1.48 6.18
CA ASN A 22 11.59 -2.37 7.34
C ASN A 22 11.67 -1.66 8.70
N ILE A 23 11.17 -0.43 8.85
CA ILE A 23 11.11 0.22 10.18
C ILE A 23 10.24 -0.62 11.13
N LYS A 24 10.90 -1.48 11.90
CA LYS A 24 10.30 -2.19 13.04
C LYS A 24 10.34 -1.25 14.23
N ASN A 25 9.23 -0.57 14.53
CA ASN A 25 8.97 0.14 15.80
C ASN A 25 10.06 1.10 16.37
N GLU A 26 11.06 1.49 15.59
CA GLU A 26 12.18 2.30 16.07
C GLU A 26 12.08 3.74 15.54
N SER A 27 12.27 4.70 16.45
CA SER A 27 12.49 6.12 16.12
C SER A 27 13.91 6.25 15.54
N ILE A 28 14.00 6.66 14.28
CA ILE A 28 15.27 6.71 13.54
C ILE A 28 15.35 8.00 12.74
N ASP A 29 16.51 8.63 12.79
CA ASP A 29 16.89 9.77 11.94
C ASP A 29 17.35 9.24 10.57
N TYR A 30 16.81 9.81 9.49
CA TYR A 30 17.18 9.43 8.13
C TYR A 30 17.65 10.63 7.32
N VAL A 31 18.85 10.51 6.75
CA VAL A 31 19.36 11.45 5.75
C VAL A 31 18.94 10.98 4.37
N VAL A 32 18.07 11.75 3.72
CA VAL A 32 17.49 11.43 2.44
C VAL A 32 18.01 12.39 1.37
N SER A 33 18.39 11.88 0.20
CA SER A 33 18.75 12.72 -0.95
C SER A 33 17.49 13.12 -1.72
N ILE A 34 17.30 14.43 -1.94
CA ILE A 34 16.18 14.95 -2.74
C ILE A 34 16.27 14.44 -4.18
N ASP A 35 17.49 14.31 -4.70
CA ASP A 35 17.77 13.85 -6.06
C ASP A 35 17.38 12.37 -6.24
N ASP A 36 17.63 11.55 -5.22
CA ASP A 36 17.23 10.14 -5.19
C ASP A 36 15.70 9.99 -5.09
N LEU A 37 15.04 10.80 -4.24
CA LEU A 37 13.57 10.86 -4.18
C LEU A 37 12.95 11.31 -5.51
N GLN A 38 13.52 12.33 -6.15
CA GLN A 38 13.06 12.79 -7.46
C GLN A 38 13.10 11.66 -8.50
N GLN A 39 14.17 10.87 -8.52
CA GLN A 39 14.30 9.75 -9.45
C GLN A 39 13.32 8.62 -9.12
N LYS A 40 13.20 8.24 -7.84
CA LYS A 40 12.36 7.11 -7.39
C LYS A 40 10.86 7.40 -7.38
N MET A 41 10.47 8.65 -7.11
CA MET A 41 9.06 9.08 -7.04
C MET A 41 8.58 9.66 -8.37
N HIS A 42 9.47 9.85 -9.35
CA HIS A 42 9.20 10.54 -10.61
C HIS A 42 8.51 11.90 -10.41
N MET A 43 8.92 12.64 -9.37
CA MET A 43 8.27 13.86 -8.90
C MET A 43 9.26 15.02 -8.83
N ASP A 44 8.81 16.24 -9.16
CA ASP A 44 9.67 17.43 -9.11
C ASP A 44 10.11 17.77 -7.67
N ARG A 45 11.35 18.28 -7.52
CA ARG A 45 11.92 18.65 -6.21
C ARG A 45 11.05 19.63 -5.43
N GLN A 46 10.41 20.59 -6.11
CA GLN A 46 9.56 21.58 -5.47
C GLN A 46 8.29 20.94 -4.90
N ILE A 47 7.74 19.94 -5.59
CA ILE A 47 6.55 19.19 -5.14
C ILE A 47 6.93 18.32 -3.93
N ILE A 48 8.05 17.60 -4.02
CA ILE A 48 8.60 16.79 -2.90
C ILE A 48 8.82 17.68 -1.67
N SER A 49 9.49 18.83 -1.85
CA SER A 49 9.76 19.77 -0.76
C SER A 49 8.49 20.35 -0.15
N SER A 50 7.48 20.65 -0.96
CA SER A 50 6.17 21.12 -0.51
C SER A 50 5.47 20.08 0.37
N PHE A 51 5.43 18.81 -0.06
CA PHE A 51 4.83 17.75 0.74
C PHE A 51 5.61 17.47 2.03
N ILE A 52 6.94 17.44 2.01
CA ILE A 52 7.74 17.25 3.23
C ILE A 52 7.46 18.36 4.25
N LYS A 53 7.36 19.62 3.78
CA LYS A 53 7.02 20.74 4.65
C LYS A 53 5.61 20.61 5.23
N LYS A 54 4.63 20.17 4.45
CA LYS A 54 3.26 19.89 4.92
C LYS A 54 3.24 18.78 5.98
N LEU A 55 3.96 17.69 5.75
CA LEU A 55 4.11 16.63 6.75
C LEU A 55 4.71 17.14 8.06
N GLN A 56 5.64 18.09 7.99
CA GLN A 56 6.19 18.75 9.17
C GLN A 56 5.16 19.65 9.86
N GLU A 57 4.39 20.44 9.10
CA GLU A 57 3.31 21.29 9.62
C GLU A 57 2.21 20.47 10.32
N ASP A 58 1.89 19.29 9.81
CA ASP A 58 0.96 18.32 10.42
C ASP A 58 1.60 17.53 11.59
N GLY A 59 2.92 17.68 11.77
CA GLY A 59 3.73 17.00 12.77
C GLY A 59 3.72 15.48 12.64
N LEU A 60 3.80 15.01 11.38
CA LEU A 60 4.03 13.61 11.01
C LEU A 60 5.54 13.30 10.88
N VAL A 61 6.35 14.33 10.65
CA VAL A 61 7.82 14.25 10.58
C VAL A 61 8.44 15.51 11.17
N ASP A 62 9.66 15.40 11.70
CA ASP A 62 10.48 16.57 12.04
C ASP A 62 11.65 16.69 11.07
N ILE A 63 11.89 17.89 10.56
CA ILE A 63 13.08 18.18 9.76
C ILE A 63 14.18 18.64 10.71
N LEU A 64 15.18 17.78 10.92
CA LEU A 64 16.31 18.07 11.80
C LEU A 64 17.32 19.01 11.12
N GLU A 65 17.61 18.77 9.84
CA GLU A 65 18.49 19.59 9.01
C GLU A 65 18.05 19.53 7.54
N GLN A 66 18.15 20.63 6.81
CA GLN A 66 17.84 20.70 5.39
C GLN A 66 18.92 21.44 4.61
N THR A 67 19.32 20.86 3.48
CA THR A 67 20.19 21.45 2.46
C THR A 67 19.52 21.32 1.09
N ASP A 68 20.08 21.96 0.06
CA ASP A 68 19.55 21.91 -1.31
C ASP A 68 19.50 20.50 -1.92
N THR A 69 20.24 19.54 -1.36
CA THR A 69 20.38 18.18 -1.91
C THR A 69 19.99 17.07 -0.93
N ARG A 70 19.87 17.39 0.36
CA ARG A 70 19.60 16.41 1.42
C ARG A 70 18.69 16.97 2.49
N ILE A 71 17.83 16.12 3.01
CA ILE A 71 16.93 16.41 4.14
C ILE A 71 17.18 15.34 5.20
N ASN A 72 17.48 15.75 6.42
CA ASN A 72 17.50 14.87 7.58
C ASN A 72 16.12 14.91 8.24
N VAL A 73 15.41 13.79 8.15
CA VAL A 73 14.03 13.65 8.61
C VAL A 73 14.01 12.70 9.80
N HIS A 74 13.44 13.17 10.90
CA HIS A 74 13.06 12.33 12.03
C HIS A 74 11.59 11.96 11.89
N PHE A 75 11.29 10.67 12.00
CA PHE A 75 9.91 10.19 12.04
C PHE A 75 9.48 10.03 13.50
N GLU A 76 8.80 11.03 14.04
CA GLU A 76 8.20 10.92 15.38
C GLU A 76 7.00 9.95 15.33
N ARG A 77 6.97 8.99 16.26
CA ARG A 77 5.94 7.97 16.32
C ARG A 77 4.63 8.58 16.81
N THR A 78 3.82 9.14 15.93
CA THR A 78 2.43 9.46 16.26
C THR A 78 1.49 8.39 15.71
N HIS A 79 1.60 7.17 16.28
CA HIS A 79 0.48 6.21 16.21
C HIS A 79 -0.81 6.90 16.69
N GLU A 80 -0.75 7.80 17.67
CA GLU A 80 -1.91 8.57 18.16
C GLU A 80 -2.49 9.56 17.13
N LYS A 81 -1.68 10.29 16.35
CA LYS A 81 -2.21 11.14 15.28
C LYS A 81 -2.80 10.30 14.15
N LEU A 82 -2.15 9.18 13.77
CA LEU A 82 -2.71 8.26 12.76
C LEU A 82 -4.02 7.59 13.23
N LEU A 83 -4.17 7.34 14.54
CA LEU A 83 -5.38 6.79 15.18
C LEU A 83 -6.53 7.82 15.31
N GLU A 84 -6.26 9.14 15.31
CA GLU A 84 -7.31 10.16 15.20
C GLU A 84 -8.05 10.13 13.85
N PHE A 85 -7.50 9.45 12.83
CA PHE A 85 -8.08 9.39 11.49
C PHE A 85 -8.93 8.15 11.20
N ILE A 86 -8.73 7.03 11.93
CA ILE A 86 -9.38 5.75 11.60
C ILE A 86 -9.86 5.04 12.87
N SER A 87 -11.15 4.74 12.94
CA SER A 87 -11.74 3.98 14.04
C SER A 87 -11.47 2.48 13.87
N LEU A 88 -11.11 1.79 14.96
CA LEU A 88 -10.86 0.35 14.99
C LEU A 88 -12.12 -0.50 14.75
N ASP A 89 -13.31 0.09 14.85
CA ASP A 89 -14.59 -0.62 14.85
C ASP A 89 -15.13 -1.00 13.44
N GLU A 90 -14.35 -0.75 12.38
CA GLU A 90 -14.83 -0.85 10.97
C GLU A 90 -14.00 -1.82 10.10
N VAL A 91 -13.38 -2.86 10.65
CA VAL A 91 -12.53 -3.80 9.86
C VAL A 91 -13.31 -4.56 8.77
N GLU A 92 -14.54 -5.01 9.05
CA GLU A 92 -15.35 -5.73 8.05
C GLU A 92 -15.90 -4.79 6.96
N SER A 93 -16.33 -3.57 7.31
CA SER A 93 -16.73 -2.55 6.32
C SER A 93 -15.53 -2.14 5.48
N THR A 94 -14.34 -2.04 6.07
CA THR A 94 -13.08 -1.73 5.36
C THR A 94 -12.77 -2.77 4.29
N ILE A 95 -13.00 -4.07 4.51
CA ILE A 95 -12.77 -5.11 3.49
C ILE A 95 -13.73 -4.96 2.31
N ILE A 96 -15.02 -4.69 2.58
CA ILE A 96 -16.03 -4.48 1.53
C ILE A 96 -15.65 -3.25 0.71
N ASP A 97 -15.30 -2.15 1.38
CA ASP A 97 -14.92 -0.90 0.73
C ASP A 97 -13.65 -1.06 -0.11
N ILE A 98 -12.63 -1.76 0.41
CA ILE A 98 -11.41 -2.12 -0.33
C ILE A 98 -11.74 -2.93 -1.58
N LYS A 99 -12.62 -3.93 -1.47
CA LYS A 99 -13.03 -4.76 -2.60
C LYS A 99 -13.72 -3.91 -3.66
N GLU A 100 -14.67 -3.06 -3.27
CA GLU A 100 -15.35 -2.17 -4.21
C GLU A 100 -14.36 -1.19 -4.86
N PHE A 101 -13.42 -0.64 -4.08
CA PHE A 101 -12.38 0.27 -4.54
C PHE A 101 -11.48 -0.39 -5.59
N ILE A 102 -10.99 -1.60 -5.33
CA ILE A 102 -10.21 -2.39 -6.29
C ILE A 102 -11.04 -2.64 -7.55
N GLY A 103 -12.32 -2.98 -7.40
CA GLY A 103 -13.24 -3.17 -8.53
C GLY A 103 -13.38 -1.93 -9.42
N ARG A 104 -13.57 -0.74 -8.83
CA ARG A 104 -13.64 0.54 -9.57
C ARG A 104 -12.32 0.89 -10.26
N ASN A 105 -11.20 0.47 -9.68
CA ASN A 105 -9.85 0.83 -10.12
C ASN A 105 -9.08 -0.33 -10.77
N LEU A 106 -9.77 -1.39 -11.19
CA LEU A 106 -9.14 -2.64 -11.66
C LEU A 106 -8.11 -2.42 -12.77
N LYS A 107 -8.38 -1.47 -13.67
CA LYS A 107 -7.49 -1.08 -14.77
C LYS A 107 -6.09 -0.65 -14.29
N PHE A 108 -6.01 -0.05 -13.10
CA PHE A 108 -4.75 0.37 -12.50
C PHE A 108 -4.02 -0.80 -11.84
N PHE A 109 -4.74 -1.76 -11.27
CA PHE A 109 -4.14 -2.91 -10.57
C PHE A 109 -3.77 -4.10 -11.46
N ASN A 110 -4.03 -3.99 -12.77
CA ASN A 110 -3.81 -5.08 -13.74
C ASN A 110 -2.34 -5.48 -13.89
N PHE A 111 -1.38 -4.62 -13.51
CA PHE A 111 0.03 -4.84 -13.80
C PHE A 111 0.80 -5.64 -12.74
N THR A 112 0.21 -5.96 -11.60
CA THR A 112 0.99 -6.38 -10.42
C THR A 112 1.82 -7.64 -10.76
N THR A 113 3.14 -7.42 -10.81
CA THR A 113 4.19 -8.20 -11.44
C THR A 113 4.48 -9.45 -10.63
N SER A 114 3.69 -10.49 -10.89
CA SER A 114 4.23 -11.78 -11.29
C SER A 114 3.08 -12.72 -11.63
N GLU A 115 2.68 -12.69 -12.90
CA GLU A 115 1.74 -13.68 -13.44
C GLU A 115 2.19 -15.10 -13.07
N GLU A 116 3.50 -15.36 -13.05
CA GLU A 116 4.05 -16.67 -12.66
C GLU A 116 3.71 -17.09 -11.21
N TYR A 117 3.84 -16.21 -10.21
CA TYR A 117 3.53 -16.58 -8.82
C TYR A 117 2.02 -16.66 -8.61
N THR A 118 1.26 -15.71 -9.14
CA THR A 118 -0.20 -15.72 -9.00
C THR A 118 -0.81 -16.95 -9.68
N LYS A 119 -0.32 -17.30 -10.87
CA LYS A 119 -0.72 -18.51 -11.60
C LYS A 119 -0.34 -19.79 -10.86
N LYS A 120 0.88 -19.88 -10.32
CA LYS A 120 1.29 -21.01 -9.47
C LYS A 120 0.29 -21.23 -8.33
N TYR A 121 -0.05 -20.17 -7.59
CA TYR A 121 -1.01 -20.27 -6.49
C TYR A 121 -2.44 -20.55 -6.96
N ALA A 122 -2.83 -20.08 -8.15
CA ALA A 122 -4.13 -20.40 -8.76
C ALA A 122 -4.22 -21.89 -9.12
N GLU A 123 -3.16 -22.49 -9.66
CA GLU A 123 -3.08 -23.92 -9.95
C GLU A 123 -3.11 -24.78 -8.68
N GLU A 124 -2.39 -24.36 -7.63
CA GLU A 124 -2.43 -25.02 -6.32
C GLU A 124 -3.84 -24.94 -5.71
N ALA A 125 -4.49 -23.77 -5.79
CA ALA A 125 -5.84 -23.57 -5.31
C ALA A 125 -6.84 -24.45 -6.07
N LEU A 126 -6.78 -24.47 -7.40
CA LEU A 126 -7.67 -25.26 -8.24
C LEU A 126 -7.56 -26.76 -7.92
N LYS A 127 -6.33 -27.29 -7.81
CA LYS A 127 -6.10 -28.70 -7.42
C LYS A 127 -6.66 -29.01 -6.04
N GLY A 128 -6.51 -28.09 -5.09
CA GLY A 128 -7.06 -28.22 -3.76
C GLY A 128 -8.59 -28.25 -3.75
N MET A 129 -9.21 -27.32 -4.47
CA MET A 129 -10.67 -27.25 -4.65
C MET A 129 -11.22 -28.52 -5.33
N GLU A 130 -10.55 -29.04 -6.36
CA GLU A 130 -10.95 -30.29 -7.03
C GLU A 130 -10.85 -31.51 -6.10
N LYS A 131 -9.84 -31.54 -5.23
CA LYS A 131 -9.58 -32.68 -4.35
C LYS A 131 -10.44 -32.67 -3.08
N TYR A 132 -10.69 -31.49 -2.51
CA TYR A 132 -11.30 -31.34 -1.18
C TYR A 132 -12.64 -30.58 -1.20
N GLY A 133 -13.03 -29.99 -2.33
CA GLY A 133 -14.29 -29.27 -2.48
C GLY A 133 -14.41 -28.09 -1.52
N GLU A 134 -15.57 -27.96 -0.89
CA GLU A 134 -15.88 -26.90 0.08
C GLU A 134 -15.04 -26.95 1.36
N ASN A 135 -14.39 -28.09 1.64
CA ASN A 135 -13.52 -28.26 2.82
C ASN A 135 -12.07 -27.85 2.55
N PHE A 136 -11.76 -27.28 1.38
CA PHE A 136 -10.41 -26.86 1.06
C PHE A 136 -10.04 -25.58 1.83
N ASP A 137 -9.02 -25.67 2.67
CA ASP A 137 -8.46 -24.52 3.40
C ASP A 137 -7.48 -23.74 2.50
N MET A 138 -7.79 -22.47 2.27
CA MET A 138 -7.02 -21.56 1.44
C MET A 138 -5.96 -20.77 2.23
N THR A 139 -5.94 -20.86 3.56
CA THR A 139 -5.11 -20.00 4.43
C THR A 139 -3.64 -20.03 4.03
N ASP A 140 -3.08 -21.22 3.88
CA ASP A 140 -1.70 -21.45 3.44
C ASP A 140 -1.38 -20.81 2.08
N ILE A 141 -2.31 -20.88 1.13
CA ILE A 141 -2.15 -20.31 -0.22
C ILE A 141 -2.19 -18.79 -0.16
N ILE A 142 -3.10 -18.24 0.65
CA ILE A 142 -3.25 -16.79 0.83
C ILE A 142 -2.00 -16.22 1.48
N GLU A 143 -1.55 -16.77 2.61
CA GLU A 143 -0.38 -16.28 3.34
C GLU A 143 0.89 -16.33 2.48
N LYS A 144 1.17 -17.49 1.86
CA LYS A 144 2.35 -17.66 1.00
C LYS A 144 2.27 -16.79 -0.24
N GLY A 145 1.10 -16.73 -0.88
CA GLY A 145 0.89 -15.96 -2.09
C GLY A 145 1.00 -14.45 -1.88
N VAL A 146 0.37 -13.94 -0.83
CA VAL A 146 0.47 -12.53 -0.44
C VAL A 146 1.93 -12.17 -0.12
N ASN A 147 2.64 -13.00 0.64
CA ASN A 147 4.05 -12.76 0.94
C ASN A 147 4.93 -12.80 -0.31
N ASP A 148 4.81 -13.83 -1.15
CA ASP A 148 5.67 -14.00 -2.33
C ASP A 148 5.45 -12.92 -3.40
N VAL A 149 4.23 -12.42 -3.52
CA VAL A 149 3.88 -11.38 -4.49
C VAL A 149 4.21 -9.99 -3.97
N PHE A 150 3.81 -9.67 -2.73
CA PHE A 150 3.84 -8.30 -2.22
C PHE A 150 5.00 -7.98 -1.28
N ASN A 151 5.81 -8.97 -0.84
CA ASN A 151 7.01 -8.69 -0.04
C ASN A 151 8.24 -8.30 -0.91
N LYS A 152 8.02 -8.04 -2.20
CA LYS A 152 9.05 -7.55 -3.14
C LYS A 152 9.01 -6.03 -3.22
N GLU A 153 10.15 -5.39 -3.01
CA GLU A 153 10.29 -3.93 -3.00
C GLU A 153 9.73 -3.27 -4.27
N GLU A 154 10.05 -3.82 -5.45
CA GLU A 154 9.56 -3.32 -6.75
C GLU A 154 8.02 -3.34 -6.86
N VAL A 155 7.37 -4.36 -6.29
CA VAL A 155 5.91 -4.50 -6.31
C VAL A 155 5.29 -3.48 -5.35
N MET A 156 5.88 -3.31 -4.17
CA MET A 156 5.41 -2.35 -3.17
C MET A 156 5.50 -0.91 -3.64
N VAL A 157 6.64 -0.51 -4.22
CA VAL A 157 6.82 0.82 -4.82
C VAL A 157 5.74 1.06 -5.87
N ARG A 158 5.54 0.09 -6.76
CA ARG A 158 4.60 0.22 -7.86
C ARG A 158 3.14 0.30 -7.39
N ILE A 159 2.77 -0.41 -6.33
CA ILE A 159 1.45 -0.27 -5.71
C ILE A 159 1.26 1.14 -5.14
N ASN A 160 2.27 1.67 -4.44
CA ASN A 160 2.20 3.01 -3.88
C ASN A 160 2.07 4.08 -4.97
N GLU A 161 2.72 3.90 -6.13
CA GLU A 161 2.53 4.77 -7.31
C GLU A 161 1.09 4.75 -7.81
N ILE A 162 0.42 3.58 -7.88
CA ILE A 162 -1.01 3.53 -8.24
C ILE A 162 -1.83 4.32 -7.23
N LEU A 163 -1.66 4.03 -5.94
CA LEU A 163 -2.49 4.63 -4.90
C LEU A 163 -2.36 6.16 -4.98
N PHE A 164 -1.14 6.65 -5.18
CA PHE A 164 -0.88 8.07 -5.40
C PHE A 164 -1.59 8.61 -6.66
N ALA A 165 -1.51 7.92 -7.80
CA ALA A 165 -2.17 8.33 -9.04
C ALA A 165 -3.70 8.34 -8.93
N ILE A 166 -4.29 7.39 -8.19
CA ILE A 166 -5.73 7.36 -7.93
C ILE A 166 -6.12 8.55 -7.06
N CYS A 167 -5.33 8.89 -6.02
CA CYS A 167 -5.58 10.05 -5.16
C CYS A 167 -5.72 11.37 -5.94
N GLU A 168 -5.05 11.54 -7.07
CA GLU A 168 -5.11 12.80 -7.84
C GLU A 168 -6.51 13.11 -8.39
N ASN A 169 -7.32 12.07 -8.62
CA ASN A 169 -8.62 12.19 -9.28
C ASN A 169 -9.77 11.57 -8.47
N ALA A 170 -9.51 11.10 -7.25
CA ALA A 170 -10.48 10.39 -6.43
C ALA A 170 -11.60 11.30 -5.90
N GLU A 171 -12.82 10.75 -5.85
CA GLU A 171 -13.96 11.34 -5.15
C GLU A 171 -13.83 11.11 -3.62
N GLU A 172 -14.54 11.89 -2.81
CA GLU A 172 -14.41 11.85 -1.34
C GLU A 172 -14.61 10.45 -0.75
N LYS A 173 -15.52 9.64 -1.31
CA LYS A 173 -15.71 8.23 -0.90
C LYS A 173 -14.46 7.38 -1.11
N ASP A 174 -13.77 7.54 -2.25
CA ASP A 174 -12.56 6.76 -2.55
C ASP A 174 -11.36 7.26 -1.73
N LEU A 175 -11.32 8.54 -1.34
CA LEU A 175 -10.28 9.09 -0.47
C LEU A 175 -10.26 8.45 0.92
N ASN A 176 -11.42 8.27 1.56
CA ASN A 176 -11.50 7.61 2.87
C ASN A 176 -11.00 6.15 2.81
N ILE A 177 -11.29 5.46 1.70
CA ILE A 177 -10.83 4.08 1.49
C ILE A 177 -9.32 4.05 1.25
N LEU A 178 -8.80 5.00 0.47
CA LEU A 178 -7.37 5.18 0.24
C LEU A 178 -6.62 5.44 1.55
N GLU A 179 -7.14 6.29 2.43
CA GLU A 179 -6.59 6.53 3.76
C GLU A 179 -6.53 5.24 4.59
N SER A 180 -7.60 4.44 4.56
CA SER A 180 -7.66 3.15 5.23
C SER A 180 -6.65 2.14 4.68
N ILE A 181 -6.49 2.09 3.35
CA ILE A 181 -5.47 1.26 2.68
C ILE A 181 -4.06 1.69 3.10
N ILE A 182 -3.79 2.99 3.04
CA ILE A 182 -2.51 3.59 3.41
C ILE A 182 -2.17 3.26 4.87
N TYR A 183 -3.14 3.38 5.76
CA TYR A 183 -2.99 3.05 7.18
C TYR A 183 -2.68 1.57 7.40
N CYS A 184 -3.41 0.66 6.75
CA CYS A 184 -3.14 -0.76 6.83
C CYS A 184 -1.71 -1.07 6.37
N SER A 185 -1.26 -0.44 5.28
CA SER A 185 0.11 -0.62 4.75
C SER A 185 1.21 -0.08 5.67
N LEU A 186 0.88 0.88 6.54
CA LEU A 186 1.82 1.41 7.52
C LEU A 186 1.97 0.55 8.78
N ASN A 187 0.89 -0.11 9.18
CA ASN A 187 0.74 -0.67 10.52
C ASN A 187 0.61 -2.19 10.55
N LEU A 188 0.22 -2.82 9.44
CA LEU A 188 0.03 -4.26 9.36
C LEU A 188 1.13 -4.94 8.54
N PRO A 189 1.62 -6.12 8.96
CA PRO A 189 2.40 -7.00 8.10
C PRO A 189 1.70 -7.25 6.77
N VAL A 190 2.46 -7.45 5.70
CA VAL A 190 1.92 -7.67 4.34
C VAL A 190 0.88 -8.79 4.30
N VAL A 191 1.12 -9.88 5.02
CA VAL A 191 0.21 -11.06 5.12
C VAL A 191 -1.03 -10.83 5.98
N GLU A 192 -1.06 -9.80 6.81
CA GLU A 192 -2.20 -9.43 7.65
C GLU A 192 -2.98 -8.22 7.09
N ASN A 193 -2.46 -7.61 6.02
CA ASN A 193 -3.01 -6.39 5.47
C ASN A 193 -4.23 -6.70 4.57
N PRO A 194 -5.43 -6.17 4.89
CA PRO A 194 -6.66 -6.48 4.15
C PRO A 194 -6.61 -6.01 2.69
N PHE A 195 -5.85 -4.96 2.37
CA PHE A 195 -5.67 -4.50 0.99
C PHE A 195 -4.87 -5.52 0.16
N TYR A 196 -3.71 -5.97 0.66
CA TYR A 196 -2.87 -6.95 -0.06
C TYR A 196 -3.57 -8.30 -0.20
N ILE A 197 -4.25 -8.76 0.86
CA ILE A 197 -5.06 -9.99 0.82
C ILE A 197 -6.18 -9.87 -0.23
N THR A 198 -6.94 -8.78 -0.21
CA THR A 198 -8.06 -8.60 -1.15
C THR A 198 -7.57 -8.48 -2.59
N LEU A 199 -6.45 -7.78 -2.80
CA LEU A 199 -5.83 -7.66 -4.12
C LEU A 199 -5.31 -9.00 -4.63
N PHE A 200 -4.68 -9.82 -3.77
CA PHE A 200 -4.26 -11.18 -4.10
C PHE A 200 -5.44 -12.04 -4.52
N LEU A 201 -6.47 -12.12 -3.67
CA LEU A 201 -7.65 -12.96 -3.90
C LEU A 201 -8.39 -12.56 -5.17
N THR A 202 -8.48 -11.26 -5.45
CA THR A 202 -9.09 -10.75 -6.68
C THR A 202 -8.36 -11.30 -7.90
N LYS A 203 -7.02 -11.23 -7.91
CA LYS A 203 -6.21 -11.77 -9.00
C LYS A 203 -6.28 -13.30 -9.09
N LEU A 204 -6.23 -13.98 -7.95
CA LEU A 204 -6.33 -15.43 -7.85
C LEU A 204 -7.63 -15.94 -8.48
N CYS A 205 -8.76 -15.28 -8.20
CA CYS A 205 -10.05 -15.59 -8.81
C CYS A 205 -10.04 -15.43 -10.34
N PHE A 206 -9.43 -14.36 -10.86
CA PHE A 206 -9.30 -14.16 -12.31
C PHE A 206 -8.47 -15.27 -12.97
N GLU A 207 -7.35 -15.66 -12.36
CA GLU A 207 -6.50 -16.74 -12.86
C GLU A 207 -7.20 -18.10 -12.82
N ILE A 208 -7.92 -18.41 -11.74
CA ILE A 208 -8.71 -19.66 -11.64
C ILE A 208 -9.78 -19.71 -12.74
N GLU A 209 -10.50 -18.61 -12.97
CA GLU A 209 -11.50 -18.53 -14.05
C GLU A 209 -10.87 -18.71 -15.43
N PHE A 210 -9.67 -18.17 -15.65
CA PHE A 210 -8.92 -18.36 -16.89
C PHE A 210 -8.48 -19.82 -17.07
N LEU A 211 -7.95 -20.45 -16.03
CA LEU A 211 -7.52 -21.86 -16.04
C LEU A 211 -8.68 -22.82 -16.30
N LYS A 212 -9.88 -22.55 -15.77
CA LYS A 212 -11.07 -23.39 -16.01
C LYS A 212 -11.61 -23.31 -17.45
N ARG A 213 -11.25 -22.25 -18.19
CA ARG A 213 -11.70 -22.01 -19.58
C ARG A 213 -10.66 -22.46 -20.62
N SER A 214 -9.44 -22.75 -20.19
CA SER A 214 -8.31 -23.19 -21.01
C SER A 214 -8.29 -24.71 -21.17
#